data_AF-A0A318QCP6-F1
#
_entry.id   AF-A0A318QCP6-F1
#
_cell.length_a   1.000
_cell.length_b   1.000
_cell.length_c   1.000
_cell.angle_alpha   90.00
_cell.angle_beta   90.00
_cell.angle_gamma   90.00
#
_symmetry.space_group_name_H-M   'P 1'
#
loop_
_entity.id
_entity.type
_entity.pdbx_description
1 polymer ?
#
loop_
_entity_poly.entity_id
_entity_poly.type
_entity_poly.pdbx_seq_one_letter_code
_entity_poly.pdbx_strand_id
1 'polypeptide(L)'
;MGLGRTDIWRTGIVHAPMAQILRDGGVAGHEVTWLDNPGRFRFIADPFGVWRDGRLYLFAEAYDYRVKVGRIDVFVFDRDLTLLEHCPVLNEPWHLSYPVMVHDTDGTLYMMPESGKSGQQHLYRAIDFPYRWERVADFCFPGAIVDASPIFHDGRWWLFYAPWGQCATDRISLLHVAWAERLTGPWHPHPGNPVRRDIRSTRPGGTPIVTETGLVLPTQDCARTYGGAITPLHVTLLTPDRFGAEAGPPLTPPPAFAPYDDGMHTLSAAGDVTLIDVKHTDPSVAGRAIVELDRLVLRRARRAVGL
;
A
#
# COMPACT_ATOMS: atom_id res chain seq x y z
N MET A 1 -4.71 -13.67 -11.86
CA MET A 1 -4.52 -14.96 -11.16
C MET A 1 -5.01 -16.10 -12.04
N GLY A 2 -4.12 -17.03 -12.41
CA GLY A 2 -4.51 -18.28 -13.07
C GLY A 2 -5.31 -19.19 -12.14
N LEU A 3 -5.96 -20.21 -12.72
CA LEU A 3 -6.55 -21.30 -11.93
C LEU A 3 -5.44 -21.94 -11.08
N GLY A 4 -5.65 -22.02 -9.75
CA GLY A 4 -4.82 -22.83 -8.85
C GLY A 4 -3.74 -22.12 -8.02
N ARG A 5 -3.51 -20.81 -8.17
CA ARG A 5 -2.54 -20.06 -7.35
C ARG A 5 -3.21 -19.04 -6.43
N THR A 6 -2.70 -18.89 -5.21
CA THR A 6 -3.17 -17.90 -4.23
C THR A 6 -1.97 -17.16 -3.65
N ASP A 7 -1.97 -15.84 -3.76
CA ASP A 7 -0.90 -15.01 -3.22
C ASP A 7 -1.18 -14.76 -1.74
N ILE A 8 -0.27 -15.17 -0.86
CA ILE A 8 -0.34 -14.92 0.58
C ILE A 8 0.75 -13.92 0.93
N TRP A 9 0.34 -12.76 1.42
CA TRP A 9 1.26 -11.70 1.83
C TRP A 9 1.55 -11.77 3.33
N ARG A 10 2.74 -11.34 3.71
CA ARG A 10 3.16 -11.21 5.10
C ARG A 10 3.89 -9.89 5.30
N THR A 11 3.37 -9.09 6.24
CA THR A 11 3.98 -7.83 6.65
C THR A 11 5.15 -8.02 7.62
N GLY A 12 6.18 -7.21 7.45
CA GLY A 12 7.32 -7.11 8.36
C GLY A 12 7.74 -5.66 8.61
N ILE A 13 8.39 -5.45 9.74
CA ILE A 13 9.00 -4.18 10.18
C ILE A 13 10.50 -4.37 10.11
N VAL A 14 11.14 -3.73 9.14
CA VAL A 14 12.60 -3.72 8.97
C VAL A 14 13.19 -2.69 9.92
N HIS A 15 14.19 -3.08 10.69
CA HIS A 15 14.86 -2.26 11.72
C HIS A 15 15.89 -1.32 11.08
N ALA A 16 15.46 -0.54 10.10
CA ALA A 16 16.24 0.51 9.48
C ALA A 16 15.30 1.51 8.80
N PRO A 17 15.68 2.81 8.75
CA PRO A 17 14.91 3.81 8.03
C PRO A 17 14.96 3.54 6.52
N MET A 18 13.90 3.91 5.81
CA MET A 18 13.74 3.56 4.40
C MET A 18 14.84 4.12 3.49
N ALA A 19 15.38 5.30 3.82
CA ALA A 19 16.52 5.87 3.11
C ALA A 19 17.77 4.98 3.19
N GLN A 20 17.97 4.25 4.29
CA GLN A 20 19.04 3.27 4.42
C GLN A 20 18.77 2.04 3.53
N ILE A 21 17.55 1.50 3.55
CA ILE A 21 17.16 0.38 2.68
C ILE A 21 17.42 0.68 1.20
N LEU A 22 17.11 1.91 0.76
CA LEU A 22 17.37 2.35 -0.60
C LEU A 22 18.87 2.46 -0.90
N ARG A 23 19.71 2.93 0.04
CA ARG A 23 21.17 3.00 -0.13
C ARG A 23 21.83 1.62 -0.16
N ASP A 24 21.35 0.72 0.69
CA ASP A 24 21.88 -0.63 0.85
C ASP A 24 21.44 -1.54 -0.31
N GLY A 25 20.50 -1.07 -1.15
CA GLY A 25 20.04 -1.78 -2.35
C GLY A 25 19.07 -2.93 -2.03
N GLY A 26 18.41 -2.90 -0.88
CA GLY A 26 17.40 -3.88 -0.48
C GLY A 26 17.35 -4.11 1.02
N VAL A 27 16.59 -5.13 1.42
CA VAL A 27 16.35 -5.48 2.84
C VAL A 27 17.24 -6.62 3.34
N ALA A 28 18.15 -7.12 2.49
CA ALA A 28 19.06 -8.20 2.86
C ALA A 28 20.03 -7.75 3.95
N GLY A 29 20.18 -8.55 5.01
CA GLY A 29 21.08 -8.25 6.13
C GLY A 29 20.49 -7.33 7.21
N HIS A 30 19.28 -6.79 7.01
CA HIS A 30 18.56 -6.08 8.06
C HIS A 30 17.74 -7.03 8.93
N GLU A 31 17.63 -6.70 10.21
CA GLU A 31 16.70 -7.37 11.12
C GLU A 31 15.26 -7.01 10.74
N VAL A 32 14.35 -8.00 10.85
CA VAL A 32 12.93 -7.84 10.53
C VAL A 32 12.07 -8.45 11.63
N THR A 33 11.20 -7.65 12.23
CA THR A 33 10.10 -8.14 13.08
C THR A 33 8.91 -8.47 12.19
N TRP A 34 8.54 -9.74 12.11
CA TRP A 34 7.42 -10.19 11.29
C TRP A 34 6.12 -10.18 12.07
N LEU A 35 5.02 -9.78 11.41
CA LEU A 35 3.69 -10.00 11.95
C LEU A 35 3.37 -11.51 11.93
N ASP A 36 2.51 -11.90 12.88
CA ASP A 36 2.00 -13.25 12.97
C ASP A 36 1.14 -13.61 11.75
N ASN A 37 1.13 -14.91 11.41
CA ASN A 37 0.30 -15.40 10.32
C ASN A 37 -1.19 -15.34 10.75
N PRO A 38 -2.04 -14.58 10.03
CA PRO A 38 -3.47 -14.42 10.38
C PRO A 38 -4.31 -15.69 10.14
N GLY A 39 -3.68 -16.77 9.66
CA GLY A 39 -4.27 -18.07 9.41
C GLY A 39 -4.43 -18.36 7.91
N ARG A 40 -4.88 -19.59 7.60
CA ARG A 40 -5.00 -20.04 6.20
C ARG A 40 -5.89 -19.11 5.39
N PHE A 41 -5.41 -18.74 4.20
CA PHE A 41 -6.13 -17.90 3.24
C PHE A 41 -6.55 -16.54 3.79
N ARG A 42 -5.75 -16.02 4.72
CA ARG A 42 -5.75 -14.63 5.15
C ARG A 42 -4.36 -14.07 4.95
N PHE A 43 -4.28 -12.77 4.77
CA PHE A 43 -3.00 -12.06 4.74
C PHE A 43 -3.15 -10.67 5.35
N ILE A 44 -2.00 -10.13 5.75
CA ILE A 44 -1.80 -8.72 6.06
C ILE A 44 -0.83 -8.17 5.00
N ALA A 45 -1.21 -7.08 4.33
CA ALA A 45 -0.47 -6.48 3.23
C ALA A 45 -0.56 -4.95 3.24
N ASP A 46 0.21 -4.30 2.38
CA ASP A 46 0.25 -2.85 2.20
C ASP A 46 0.44 -2.05 3.52
N PRO A 47 1.50 -2.31 4.30
CA PRO A 47 1.67 -1.63 5.58
C PRO A 47 2.11 -0.17 5.43
N PHE A 48 1.50 0.71 6.22
CA PHE A 48 1.90 2.10 6.44
C PHE A 48 1.90 2.38 7.94
N GLY A 49 2.68 3.35 8.41
CA GLY A 49 2.79 3.55 9.85
C GLY A 49 3.17 4.96 10.29
N VAL A 50 2.82 5.24 11.54
CA VAL A 50 3.11 6.50 12.22
C VAL A 50 3.62 6.22 13.61
N TRP A 51 4.71 6.89 13.99
CA TRP A 51 5.15 6.93 15.38
C TRP A 51 4.42 8.03 16.14
N ARG A 52 3.86 7.69 17.30
CA ARG A 52 3.22 8.66 18.19
C ARG A 52 3.34 8.20 19.64
N ASP A 53 3.76 9.10 20.53
CA ASP A 53 3.87 8.86 21.96
C ASP A 53 4.68 7.58 22.32
N GLY A 54 5.78 7.36 21.58
CA GLY A 54 6.69 6.21 21.79
C GLY A 54 6.16 4.87 21.28
N ARG A 55 5.09 4.87 20.49
CA ARG A 55 4.49 3.67 19.87
C ARG A 55 4.46 3.78 18.36
N LEU A 56 4.62 2.64 17.69
CA LEU A 56 4.39 2.51 16.26
C LEU A 56 2.96 2.02 16.02
N TYR A 57 2.20 2.80 15.26
CA TYR A 57 0.87 2.42 14.77
C TYR A 57 1.00 2.02 13.31
N LEU A 58 0.91 0.72 13.04
CA LEU A 58 0.96 0.14 11.69
C LEU A 58 -0.45 -0.13 11.21
N PHE A 59 -0.84 0.51 10.11
CA PHE A 59 -2.10 0.31 9.41
C PHE A 59 -1.86 -0.55 8.17
N ALA A 60 -2.67 -1.59 7.97
CA ALA A 60 -2.49 -2.52 6.86
C ALA A 60 -3.82 -3.11 6.37
N GLU A 61 -3.83 -3.59 5.13
CA GLU A 61 -4.92 -4.38 4.60
C GLU A 61 -5.00 -5.71 5.35
N ALA A 62 -6.13 -5.98 6.01
CA ALA A 62 -6.50 -7.30 6.46
C ALA A 62 -7.47 -7.94 5.47
N TYR A 63 -7.04 -9.01 4.80
CA TYR A 63 -7.82 -9.68 3.78
C TYR A 63 -8.13 -11.14 4.14
N ASP A 64 -9.35 -11.56 3.82
CA ASP A 64 -9.78 -12.95 3.91
C ASP A 64 -10.37 -13.41 2.57
N TYR A 65 -9.77 -14.41 1.94
CA TYR A 65 -10.23 -14.95 0.65
C TYR A 65 -11.65 -15.52 0.68
N ARG A 66 -12.20 -15.86 1.86
CA ARG A 66 -13.59 -16.29 2.01
C ARG A 66 -14.57 -15.12 1.89
N VAL A 67 -14.16 -13.91 2.30
CA VAL A 67 -14.98 -12.69 2.25
C VAL A 67 -14.75 -11.91 0.95
N LYS A 68 -13.48 -11.81 0.50
CA LYS A 68 -13.01 -11.06 -0.68
C LYS A 68 -13.25 -9.55 -0.64
N VAL A 69 -13.24 -8.99 0.57
CA VAL A 69 -13.28 -7.55 0.84
C VAL A 69 -12.19 -7.29 1.88
N GLY A 70 -11.26 -6.41 1.54
CA GLY A 70 -10.17 -5.99 2.41
C GLY A 70 -10.66 -4.84 3.28
N ARG A 71 -10.21 -4.82 4.52
CA ARG A 71 -10.46 -3.74 5.48
C ARG A 71 -9.13 -3.28 6.03
N ILE A 72 -9.10 -2.14 6.71
CA ILE A 72 -7.89 -1.66 7.37
C ILE A 72 -7.92 -2.04 8.85
N ASP A 73 -6.89 -2.77 9.27
CA ASP A 73 -6.61 -3.07 10.67
C ASP A 73 -5.41 -2.21 11.13
N VAL A 74 -5.37 -1.90 12.42
CA VAL A 74 -4.21 -1.30 13.10
C VAL A 74 -3.51 -2.33 13.98
N PHE A 75 -2.19 -2.29 13.99
CA PHE A 75 -1.30 -3.02 14.87
C PHE A 75 -0.48 -2.01 15.66
N VAL A 76 -0.58 -2.04 16.98
CA VAL A 76 0.10 -1.10 17.87
C VAL A 76 1.28 -1.80 18.50
N PHE A 77 2.47 -1.25 18.30
CA PHE A 77 3.71 -1.77 18.88
C PHE A 77 4.30 -0.78 19.88
N ASP A 78 4.99 -1.30 20.89
CA ASP A 78 5.89 -0.47 21.69
C ASP A 78 7.17 -0.09 20.92
N ARG A 79 8.09 0.60 21.59
CA ARG A 79 9.36 1.03 21.01
C ARG A 79 10.28 -0.13 20.65
N ASP A 80 10.15 -1.27 21.32
CA ASP A 80 10.94 -2.47 21.06
C ASP A 80 10.26 -3.38 20.03
N LEU A 81 9.23 -2.86 19.34
CA LEU A 81 8.44 -3.54 18.32
C LEU A 81 7.73 -4.81 18.84
N THR A 82 7.37 -4.82 20.12
CA THR A 82 6.47 -5.84 20.68
C THR A 82 5.03 -5.43 20.41
N LEU A 83 4.23 -6.35 19.85
CA LEU A 83 2.82 -6.11 19.56
C LEU A 83 2.01 -5.97 20.86
N LEU A 84 1.33 -4.84 21.02
CA LEU A 84 0.48 -4.52 22.16
C LEU A 84 -1.01 -4.74 21.85
N GLU A 85 -1.44 -4.35 20.64
CA GLU A 85 -2.85 -4.36 20.25
C GLU A 85 -3.01 -4.62 18.74
N HIS A 86 -4.08 -5.32 18.36
CA HIS A 86 -4.52 -5.48 16.97
C HIS A 86 -6.04 -5.36 16.90
N CYS A 87 -6.56 -4.41 16.11
CA CYS A 87 -7.99 -4.26 15.90
C CYS A 87 -8.36 -3.66 14.52
N PRO A 88 -9.56 -3.94 13.99
CA PRO A 88 -10.06 -3.27 12.78
C PRO A 88 -10.42 -1.80 13.06
N VAL A 89 -10.03 -0.89 12.16
CA VAL A 89 -10.27 0.56 12.33
C VAL A 89 -11.03 1.21 11.17
N LEU A 90 -11.03 0.58 9.99
CA LEU A 90 -11.81 1.07 8.85
C LEU A 90 -12.35 -0.10 8.03
N ASN A 91 -13.68 -0.18 7.91
CA ASN A 91 -14.37 -1.22 7.18
C ASN A 91 -15.50 -0.60 6.34
N GLU A 92 -15.55 -0.97 5.07
CA GLU A 92 -16.48 -0.42 4.09
C GLU A 92 -17.16 -1.54 3.28
N PRO A 93 -18.28 -1.25 2.58
CA PRO A 93 -18.91 -2.22 1.67
C PRO A 93 -18.02 -2.59 0.46
N TRP A 94 -16.95 -1.84 0.21
CA TRP A 94 -15.96 -2.09 -0.82
C TRP A 94 -14.61 -2.44 -0.21
N HIS A 95 -13.73 -2.97 -1.07
CA HIS A 95 -12.37 -3.34 -0.68
C HIS A 95 -11.53 -2.09 -0.42
N LEU A 96 -10.82 -2.10 0.71
CA LEU A 96 -9.81 -1.13 1.10
C LEU A 96 -8.46 -1.83 1.19
N SER A 97 -7.41 -1.16 0.72
CA SER A 97 -6.01 -1.55 0.87
C SER A 97 -5.12 -0.30 0.90
N TYR A 98 -3.80 -0.43 0.93
CA TYR A 98 -2.85 0.68 0.78
C TYR A 98 -3.17 1.95 1.62
N PRO A 99 -3.34 1.84 2.95
CA PRO A 99 -3.79 2.94 3.83
C PRO A 99 -2.69 3.98 4.08
N VAL A 100 -2.35 4.80 3.09
CA VAL A 100 -1.26 5.78 3.25
C VAL A 100 -1.56 6.75 4.37
N MET A 101 -0.64 6.82 5.34
CA MET A 101 -0.69 7.76 6.45
C MET A 101 0.03 9.06 6.05
N VAL A 102 -0.67 10.19 6.10
CA VAL A 102 -0.14 11.47 5.61
C VAL A 102 -0.49 12.59 6.58
N HIS A 103 0.53 13.36 6.99
CA HIS A 103 0.34 14.59 7.74
C HIS A 103 0.14 15.74 6.75
N ASP A 104 -0.93 16.52 6.93
CA ASP A 104 -1.07 17.79 6.22
C ASP A 104 -0.10 18.83 6.80
N THR A 105 0.03 19.97 6.11
CA THR A 105 0.94 21.06 6.49
C THR A 105 0.59 21.71 7.84
N ASP A 106 -0.64 21.53 8.33
CA ASP A 106 -1.09 21.95 9.66
C ASP A 106 -0.84 20.89 10.77
N GLY A 107 -0.26 19.74 10.41
CA GLY A 107 0.00 18.61 11.31
C GLY A 107 -1.17 17.65 11.48
N THR A 108 -2.32 17.88 10.84
CA THR A 108 -3.46 16.96 10.88
C THR A 108 -3.10 15.64 10.19
N LEU A 109 -3.36 14.52 10.87
CA LEU A 109 -3.11 13.18 10.32
C LEU A 109 -4.33 12.67 9.55
N TYR A 110 -4.10 12.27 8.31
CA TYR A 110 -5.07 11.63 7.44
C TYR A 110 -4.64 10.22 7.03
N MET A 111 -5.62 9.43 6.61
CA MET A 111 -5.46 8.13 5.96
C MET A 111 -6.06 8.18 4.55
N MET A 112 -5.28 7.83 3.54
CA MET A 112 -5.68 7.78 2.13
C MET A 112 -5.56 6.33 1.61
N PRO A 113 -6.56 5.46 1.86
CA PRO A 113 -6.52 4.08 1.38
C PRO A 113 -6.80 3.98 -0.11
N GLU A 114 -6.35 2.92 -0.78
CA GLU A 114 -6.93 2.53 -2.06
C GLU A 114 -8.41 2.20 -1.86
N SER A 115 -9.28 2.95 -2.55
CA SER A 115 -10.72 2.76 -2.52
C SER A 115 -11.34 2.61 -3.90
N GLY A 116 -10.55 2.20 -4.91
CA GLY A 116 -10.98 2.23 -6.32
C GLY A 116 -12.29 1.48 -6.62
N LYS A 117 -12.61 0.42 -5.86
CA LYS A 117 -13.90 -0.31 -5.99
C LYS A 117 -15.14 0.50 -5.56
N SER A 118 -14.97 1.61 -4.85
CA SER A 118 -16.05 2.56 -4.54
C SER A 118 -16.43 3.43 -5.77
N GLY A 119 -15.56 3.49 -6.78
CA GLY A 119 -15.67 4.39 -7.91
C GLY A 119 -15.01 5.76 -7.70
N GLN A 120 -14.47 6.03 -6.51
CA GLN A 120 -13.79 7.29 -6.16
C GLN A 120 -12.58 7.07 -5.24
N GLN A 121 -11.67 8.05 -5.18
CA GLN A 121 -10.68 8.15 -4.11
C GLN A 121 -11.31 8.78 -2.87
N HIS A 122 -10.92 8.29 -1.68
CA HIS A 122 -11.35 8.85 -0.40
C HIS A 122 -10.17 9.26 0.47
N LEU A 123 -10.40 10.25 1.33
CA LEU A 123 -9.50 10.68 2.38
C LEU A 123 -10.25 10.60 3.70
N TYR A 124 -9.59 10.13 4.75
CA TYR A 124 -10.16 9.98 6.08
C TYR A 124 -9.32 10.77 7.08
N ARG A 125 -9.97 11.43 8.03
CA ARG A 125 -9.31 12.08 9.16
C ARG A 125 -9.58 11.31 10.45
N ALA A 126 -8.59 11.25 11.33
CA ALA A 126 -8.77 10.64 12.65
C ALA A 126 -9.63 11.56 13.53
N ILE A 127 -10.72 11.03 14.09
CA ILE A 127 -11.53 11.72 15.12
C ILE A 127 -11.21 11.21 16.52
N ASP A 128 -10.67 10.01 16.61
CA ASP A 128 -10.19 9.38 17.85
C ASP A 128 -9.06 8.43 17.44
N PHE A 129 -7.83 8.96 17.39
CA PHE A 129 -6.69 8.22 16.88
C PHE A 129 -6.25 7.13 17.88
N PRO A 130 -5.94 5.89 17.44
CA PRO A 130 -5.95 5.39 16.05
C PRO A 130 -7.27 4.74 15.60
N TYR A 131 -8.29 4.70 16.46
CA TYR A 131 -9.42 3.76 16.36
C TYR A 131 -10.57 4.22 15.47
N ARG A 132 -10.82 5.54 15.36
CA ARG A 132 -11.96 6.07 14.61
C ARG A 132 -11.54 7.10 13.58
N TRP A 133 -12.08 6.88 12.38
CA TRP A 133 -11.80 7.66 11.18
C TRP A 133 -13.12 8.11 10.54
N GLU A 134 -13.14 9.31 10.01
CA GLU A 134 -14.28 9.82 9.24
C GLU A 134 -13.84 10.34 7.88
N ARG A 135 -14.71 10.17 6.87
CA ARG A 135 -14.46 10.66 5.52
C ARG A 135 -14.40 12.19 5.52
N VAL A 136 -13.41 12.72 4.82
CA VAL A 136 -13.24 14.15 4.59
C VAL A 136 -14.19 14.57 3.47
N ALA A 137 -15.25 15.30 3.84
CA ALA A 137 -16.36 15.61 2.93
C ALA A 137 -15.96 16.51 1.74
N ASP A 138 -14.96 17.36 1.93
CA ASP A 138 -14.45 18.30 0.93
C ASP A 138 -13.27 17.73 0.11
N PHE A 139 -12.89 16.46 0.32
CA PHE A 139 -11.85 15.83 -0.49
C PHE A 139 -12.31 15.68 -1.94
N CYS A 140 -11.56 16.27 -2.88
CA CYS A 140 -11.95 16.35 -4.28
C CYS A 140 -10.86 15.80 -5.21
N PHE A 141 -11.01 14.56 -5.64
CA PHE A 141 -10.17 13.92 -6.66
C PHE A 141 -11.02 13.41 -7.84
N PRO A 142 -10.59 13.58 -9.11
CA PRO A 142 -11.36 13.12 -10.26
C PRO A 142 -11.31 11.58 -10.44
N GLY A 143 -12.29 10.90 -9.83
CA GLY A 143 -12.59 9.48 -10.07
C GLY A 143 -11.82 8.49 -9.21
N ALA A 144 -11.87 7.21 -9.59
CA ALA A 144 -11.17 6.11 -8.94
C ALA A 144 -9.70 6.02 -9.38
N ILE A 145 -8.83 5.70 -8.43
CA ILE A 145 -7.40 5.43 -8.64
C ILE A 145 -6.97 4.21 -7.82
N VAL A 146 -5.73 3.79 -8.03
CA VAL A 146 -5.08 2.62 -7.43
C VAL A 146 -3.79 3.11 -6.79
N ASP A 147 -3.51 2.65 -5.55
CA ASP A 147 -2.34 2.97 -4.74
C ASP A 147 -1.96 4.47 -4.75
N ALA A 148 -2.77 5.29 -4.09
CA ALA A 148 -2.59 6.74 -4.04
C ALA A 148 -1.44 7.11 -3.08
N SER A 149 -0.30 7.58 -3.61
CA SER A 149 0.91 7.92 -2.84
C SER A 149 1.16 9.44 -2.82
N PRO A 150 0.64 10.17 -1.82
CA PRO A 150 0.82 11.61 -1.69
C PRO A 150 2.20 12.00 -1.14
N ILE A 151 2.69 13.18 -1.53
CA ILE A 151 3.84 13.84 -0.90
C ILE A 151 3.74 15.36 -1.05
N PHE A 152 4.11 16.10 -0.01
CA PHE A 152 4.32 17.54 -0.11
C PHE A 152 5.78 17.81 -0.51
N HIS A 153 5.98 18.42 -1.68
CA HIS A 153 7.30 18.67 -2.24
C HIS A 153 7.29 19.97 -3.04
N ASP A 154 8.30 20.81 -2.83
CA ASP A 154 8.47 22.12 -3.48
C ASP A 154 7.22 23.02 -3.39
N GLY A 155 6.64 23.09 -2.18
CA GLY A 155 5.52 23.97 -1.88
C GLY A 155 4.17 23.47 -2.41
N ARG A 156 4.07 22.20 -2.83
CA ARG A 156 2.87 21.65 -3.44
C ARG A 156 2.62 20.20 -3.03
N TRP A 157 1.34 19.82 -2.98
CA TRP A 157 0.95 18.42 -2.88
C TRP A 157 1.04 17.74 -4.24
N TRP A 158 1.74 16.61 -4.29
CA TRP A 158 1.80 15.70 -5.42
C TRP A 158 1.13 14.38 -5.05
N LEU A 159 0.50 13.75 -6.03
CA LEU A 159 -0.07 12.41 -5.88
C LEU A 159 0.40 11.53 -7.02
N PHE A 160 1.14 10.48 -6.69
CA PHE A 160 1.48 9.40 -7.61
C PHE A 160 0.42 8.31 -7.49
N TYR A 161 -0.08 7.82 -8.63
CA TYR A 161 -1.12 6.80 -8.62
C TYR A 161 -1.14 6.01 -9.92
N ALA A 162 -1.66 4.79 -9.87
CA ALA A 162 -2.07 4.09 -11.08
C ALA A 162 -3.54 4.42 -11.40
N PRO A 163 -3.89 4.64 -12.68
CA PRO A 163 -5.28 4.89 -13.04
C PRO A 163 -6.11 3.62 -12.80
N TRP A 164 -7.38 3.78 -12.37
CA TRP A 164 -8.30 2.64 -12.33
C TRP A 164 -8.46 1.95 -13.70
N GLY A 165 -8.34 2.75 -14.76
CA GLY A 165 -8.19 2.30 -16.14
C GLY A 165 -9.47 1.74 -16.77
N GLN A 166 -9.36 1.37 -18.05
CA GLN A 166 -10.40 0.62 -18.76
C GLN A 166 -10.15 -0.88 -18.66
N CYS A 167 -8.89 -1.28 -18.48
CA CYS A 167 -8.50 -2.67 -18.30
C CYS A 167 -7.61 -2.87 -17.05
N ALA A 168 -7.49 -4.12 -16.60
CA ALA A 168 -6.69 -4.45 -15.42
C ALA A 168 -5.19 -4.15 -15.60
N THR A 169 -4.68 -4.20 -16.83
CA THR A 169 -3.26 -3.94 -17.13
C THR A 169 -2.87 -2.48 -16.89
N ASP A 170 -3.81 -1.54 -17.09
CA ASP A 170 -3.56 -0.10 -16.85
C ASP A 170 -3.11 0.15 -15.41
N ARG A 171 -3.71 -0.58 -14.45
CA ARG A 171 -3.44 -0.48 -13.01
C ARG A 171 -2.03 -0.90 -12.61
N ILE A 172 -1.32 -1.63 -13.46
CA ILE A 172 0.03 -2.16 -13.18
C ILE A 172 1.11 -1.65 -14.14
N SER A 173 0.73 -0.88 -15.16
CA SER A 173 1.64 -0.50 -16.26
C SER A 173 1.66 0.99 -16.56
N LEU A 174 0.80 1.78 -15.94
CA LEU A 174 0.69 3.23 -16.13
C LEU A 174 0.90 3.94 -14.79
N LEU A 175 1.78 4.94 -14.79
CA LEU A 175 1.91 5.89 -13.69
C LEU A 175 1.29 7.21 -14.12
N HIS A 176 0.39 7.71 -13.29
CA HIS A 176 -0.17 9.05 -13.39
C HIS A 176 0.31 9.89 -12.21
N VAL A 177 0.34 11.19 -12.42
CA VAL A 177 0.64 12.21 -11.42
C VAL A 177 -0.50 13.22 -11.39
N ALA A 178 -0.84 13.72 -10.22
CA ALA A 178 -1.67 14.89 -10.03
C ALA A 178 -1.03 15.82 -9.00
N TRP A 179 -1.49 17.07 -8.97
CA TRP A 179 -1.02 18.05 -8.00
C TRP A 179 -2.16 18.88 -7.42
N ALA A 180 -1.97 19.41 -6.21
CA ALA A 180 -2.91 20.30 -5.55
C ALA A 180 -2.18 21.29 -4.64
N GLU A 181 -2.83 22.42 -4.34
CA GLU A 181 -2.37 23.37 -3.31
C GLU A 181 -2.60 22.82 -1.89
N ARG A 182 -3.63 21.98 -1.73
CA ARG A 182 -4.06 21.39 -0.45
C ARG A 182 -4.22 19.88 -0.60
N LEU A 183 -3.99 19.12 0.46
CA LEU A 183 -4.19 17.68 0.46
C LEU A 183 -5.64 17.30 0.13
N THR A 184 -6.61 18.11 0.57
CA THR A 184 -8.04 17.93 0.27
C THR A 184 -8.42 18.26 -1.18
N GLY A 185 -7.49 18.80 -1.97
CA GLY A 185 -7.72 19.20 -3.35
C GLY A 185 -8.13 20.69 -3.48
N PRO A 186 -8.66 21.09 -4.66
CA PRO A 186 -8.91 20.25 -5.82
C PRO A 186 -7.62 19.69 -6.43
N TRP A 187 -7.65 18.42 -6.83
CA TRP A 187 -6.52 17.77 -7.51
C TRP A 187 -6.55 17.99 -9.02
N HIS A 188 -5.42 18.42 -9.58
CA HIS A 188 -5.21 18.68 -11.00
C HIS A 188 -4.36 17.56 -11.62
N PRO A 189 -4.92 16.72 -12.51
CA PRO A 189 -4.14 15.73 -13.22
C PRO A 189 -3.02 16.38 -14.04
N HIS A 190 -1.83 15.80 -13.98
CA HIS A 190 -0.68 16.24 -14.77
C HIS A 190 -0.98 16.10 -16.28
N PRO A 191 -0.72 17.12 -17.11
CA PRO A 191 -1.09 17.10 -18.54
C PRO A 191 -0.34 16.03 -19.34
N GLY A 192 0.84 15.63 -18.86
CA GLY A 192 1.63 14.53 -19.42
C GLY A 192 1.15 13.12 -19.04
N ASN A 193 0.01 12.96 -18.38
CA ASN A 193 -0.49 11.63 -17.98
C ASN A 193 -0.86 10.75 -19.18
N PRO A 194 -0.54 9.44 -19.16
CA PRO A 194 0.35 8.77 -18.20
C PRO A 194 1.79 9.25 -18.37
N VAL A 195 2.41 9.66 -17.26
CA VAL A 195 3.79 10.18 -17.27
C VAL A 195 4.84 9.08 -17.46
N ARG A 196 4.47 7.81 -17.22
CA ARG A 196 5.32 6.65 -17.46
C ARG A 196 4.49 5.43 -17.85
N ARG A 197 5.04 4.61 -18.76
CA ARG A 197 4.45 3.33 -19.23
C ARG A 197 5.49 2.21 -19.16
N ASP A 198 5.50 1.47 -18.07
CA ASP A 198 6.41 0.35 -17.85
C ASP A 198 5.91 -0.51 -16.69
N ILE A 199 5.59 -1.78 -16.95
CA ILE A 199 5.09 -2.74 -15.95
C ILE A 199 6.10 -3.00 -14.81
N ARG A 200 7.37 -2.59 -14.98
CA ARG A 200 8.44 -2.77 -13.99
C ARG A 200 8.55 -1.63 -12.98
N SER A 201 7.89 -0.49 -13.23
CA SER A 201 8.20 0.75 -12.50
C SER A 201 7.10 1.82 -12.56
N THR A 202 5.82 1.42 -12.43
CA THR A 202 4.70 2.37 -12.56
C THR A 202 3.68 2.34 -11.44
N ARG A 203 3.20 1.16 -11.02
CA ARG A 203 2.24 1.08 -9.92
C ARG A 203 2.92 1.49 -8.62
N PRO A 204 2.43 2.47 -7.86
CA PRO A 204 3.05 2.84 -6.59
C PRO A 204 3.12 1.65 -5.62
N GLY A 205 4.21 1.59 -4.85
CA GLY A 205 4.55 0.47 -3.99
C GLY A 205 5.09 0.92 -2.64
N GLY A 206 4.69 2.08 -2.15
CA GLY A 206 4.88 2.52 -0.78
C GLY A 206 4.93 4.05 -0.66
N THR A 207 5.73 4.51 0.30
CA THR A 207 5.83 5.93 0.64
C THR A 207 6.85 6.63 -0.27
N PRO A 208 6.49 7.69 -1.00
CA PRO A 208 7.49 8.54 -1.65
C PRO A 208 8.31 9.25 -0.57
N ILE A 209 9.64 9.29 -0.72
CA ILE A 209 10.52 9.98 0.24
C ILE A 209 11.50 10.91 -0.46
N VAL A 210 11.87 11.99 0.22
CA VAL A 210 13.00 12.83 -0.19
C VAL A 210 14.26 12.30 0.49
N THR A 211 15.26 11.94 -0.29
CA THR A 211 16.59 11.54 0.16
C THR A 211 17.60 12.65 -0.14
N GLU A 212 18.86 12.43 0.25
CA GLU A 212 19.98 13.30 -0.14
C GLU A 212 20.17 13.42 -1.65
N THR A 213 19.70 12.45 -2.43
CA THR A 213 19.81 12.41 -3.90
C THR A 213 18.53 12.84 -4.61
N GLY A 214 17.49 13.22 -3.88
CA GLY A 214 16.22 13.72 -4.42
C GLY A 214 15.01 12.87 -4.06
N LEU A 215 13.91 13.08 -4.79
CA LEU A 215 12.65 12.37 -4.57
C LEU A 215 12.69 10.96 -5.15
N VAL A 216 12.35 9.97 -4.34
CA VAL A 216 12.24 8.56 -4.74
C VAL A 216 10.83 8.06 -4.46
N LEU A 217 10.19 7.51 -5.49
CA LEU A 217 8.90 6.80 -5.39
C LEU A 217 9.16 5.28 -5.48
N PRO A 218 8.83 4.49 -4.45
CA PRO A 218 8.74 3.05 -4.60
C PRO A 218 7.64 2.69 -5.58
N THR A 219 7.97 1.88 -6.57
CA THR A 219 6.99 1.34 -7.53
C THR A 219 7.11 -0.18 -7.60
N GLN A 220 6.06 -0.87 -8.00
CA GLN A 220 6.05 -2.33 -8.11
C GLN A 220 6.64 -2.75 -9.47
N ASP A 221 7.51 -3.76 -9.45
CA ASP A 221 7.83 -4.55 -10.64
C ASP A 221 6.84 -5.71 -10.77
N CYS A 222 5.95 -5.61 -11.75
CA CYS A 222 4.93 -6.60 -12.06
C CYS A 222 5.28 -7.49 -13.28
N ALA A 223 6.51 -7.45 -13.79
CA ALA A 223 6.86 -8.14 -15.04
C ALA A 223 6.82 -9.67 -14.93
N ARG A 224 7.17 -10.24 -13.78
CA ARG A 224 7.15 -11.70 -13.54
C ARG A 224 5.85 -12.17 -12.89
N THR A 225 5.35 -11.40 -11.93
CA THR A 225 4.18 -11.69 -11.10
C THR A 225 3.72 -10.39 -10.47
N TYR A 226 2.45 -10.31 -10.06
CA TYR A 226 1.93 -9.12 -9.38
C TYR A 226 2.76 -8.83 -8.11
N GLY A 227 3.33 -7.64 -8.00
CA GLY A 227 4.16 -7.27 -6.86
C GLY A 227 5.41 -8.15 -6.71
N GLY A 228 6.14 -8.38 -7.81
CA GLY A 228 7.31 -9.26 -7.82
C GLY A 228 8.56 -8.66 -7.18
N ALA A 229 8.68 -7.33 -7.21
CA ALA A 229 9.76 -6.58 -6.57
C ALA A 229 9.34 -5.11 -6.37
N ILE A 230 10.15 -4.35 -5.65
CA ILE A 230 10.04 -2.89 -5.60
C ILE A 230 11.12 -2.27 -6.49
N THR A 231 10.74 -1.46 -7.46
CA THR A 231 11.66 -0.62 -8.23
C THR A 231 11.65 0.80 -7.68
N PRO A 232 12.77 1.31 -7.15
CA PRO A 232 12.91 2.72 -6.80
C PRO A 232 12.86 3.58 -8.07
N LEU A 233 11.89 4.49 -8.15
CA LEU A 233 11.76 5.45 -9.24
C LEU A 233 12.29 6.81 -8.77
N HIS A 234 13.47 7.19 -9.25
CA HIS A 234 14.12 8.46 -8.94
C HIS A 234 13.51 9.56 -9.80
N VAL A 235 12.76 10.48 -9.19
CA VAL A 235 12.12 11.59 -9.89
C VAL A 235 13.15 12.68 -10.15
N THR A 236 13.48 12.89 -11.43
CA THR A 236 14.51 13.86 -11.88
C THR A 236 13.92 15.21 -12.27
N LEU A 237 12.62 15.27 -12.57
CA LEU A 237 11.89 16.49 -12.87
C LEU A 237 10.44 16.33 -12.43
N LEU A 238 9.95 17.27 -11.60
CA LEU A 238 8.56 17.30 -11.16
C LEU A 238 8.06 18.74 -11.17
N THR A 239 7.37 19.12 -12.25
CA THR A 239 6.70 20.41 -12.38
C THR A 239 5.23 20.18 -12.75
N PRO A 240 4.36 21.21 -12.67
CA PRO A 240 2.94 21.03 -12.93
C PRO A 240 2.61 20.57 -14.36
N ASP A 241 3.57 20.71 -15.26
CA ASP A 241 3.49 20.47 -16.70
C ASP A 241 4.54 19.48 -17.25
N ARG A 242 5.59 19.13 -16.48
CA ARG A 242 6.64 18.20 -16.92
C ARG A 242 6.99 17.19 -15.83
N PHE A 243 7.26 15.96 -16.27
CA PHE A 243 7.70 14.86 -15.43
C PHE A 243 8.90 14.15 -16.06
N GLY A 244 9.88 13.80 -15.24
CA GLY A 244 11.02 12.98 -15.61
C GLY A 244 11.43 12.08 -14.45
N ALA A 245 11.76 10.82 -14.74
CA ALA A 245 12.21 9.89 -13.74
C ALA A 245 13.05 8.75 -14.33
N GLU A 246 13.97 8.23 -13.53
CA GLU A 246 14.86 7.11 -13.84
C GLU A 246 14.59 5.96 -12.87
N ALA A 247 14.47 4.74 -13.41
CA ALA A 247 14.25 3.55 -12.59
C ALA A 247 15.60 3.00 -12.11
N GLY A 248 15.72 2.78 -10.81
CA GLY A 248 16.85 2.07 -10.20
C GLY A 248 16.73 0.54 -10.33
N PRO A 249 17.71 -0.21 -9.82
CA PRO A 249 17.64 -1.66 -9.72
C PRO A 249 16.46 -2.11 -8.83
N PRO A 250 15.77 -3.21 -9.19
CA PRO A 250 14.68 -3.73 -8.37
C PRO A 250 15.19 -4.35 -7.06
N LEU A 251 14.47 -4.08 -5.98
CA LEU A 251 14.63 -4.64 -4.65
C LEU A 251 13.76 -5.89 -4.54
N THR A 252 14.37 -7.05 -4.38
CA THR A 252 13.68 -8.33 -4.23
C THR A 252 13.75 -8.83 -2.79
N PRO A 253 12.77 -9.63 -2.31
CA PRO A 253 12.91 -10.31 -1.03
C PRO A 253 14.15 -11.23 -1.07
N PRO A 254 15.01 -11.22 -0.03
CA PRO A 254 16.14 -12.14 0.04
C PRO A 254 15.66 -13.59 0.23
N PRO A 255 16.42 -14.60 -0.23
CA PRO A 255 16.08 -16.02 -0.03
C PRO A 255 15.88 -16.42 1.44
N ALA A 256 16.46 -15.67 2.37
CA ALA A 256 16.26 -15.86 3.81
C ALA A 256 14.80 -15.65 4.27
N PHE A 257 13.96 -15.01 3.46
CA PHE A 257 12.54 -14.81 3.75
C PHE A 257 11.65 -15.97 3.31
N ALA A 258 12.22 -17.03 2.73
CA ALA A 258 11.48 -18.23 2.37
C ALA A 258 10.58 -18.70 3.52
N PRO A 259 9.31 -19.07 3.25
CA PRO A 259 8.74 -19.29 1.90
C PRO A 259 8.17 -18.02 1.23
N TYR A 260 8.36 -16.84 1.82
CA TYR A 260 7.85 -15.57 1.30
C TYR A 260 8.89 -14.82 0.45
N ASP A 261 9.38 -15.47 -0.60
CA ASP A 261 10.39 -14.93 -1.51
C ASP A 261 9.89 -14.79 -2.97
N ASP A 262 8.59 -14.92 -3.21
CA ASP A 262 7.97 -14.80 -4.54
C ASP A 262 7.68 -13.35 -4.97
N GLY A 263 7.79 -12.39 -4.05
CA GLY A 263 7.50 -10.99 -4.31
C GLY A 263 7.54 -10.09 -3.08
N MET A 264 7.58 -8.79 -3.32
CA MET A 264 7.54 -7.70 -2.34
C MET A 264 6.91 -6.50 -3.05
N HIS A 265 5.84 -5.92 -2.50
CA HIS A 265 5.06 -4.91 -3.23
C HIS A 265 4.79 -3.63 -2.45
N THR A 266 5.19 -3.59 -1.19
CA THR A 266 5.18 -2.38 -0.36
C THR A 266 6.54 -2.13 0.28
N LEU A 267 7.00 -0.88 0.21
CA LEU A 267 8.15 -0.32 0.90
C LEU A 267 7.76 1.07 1.44
N SER A 268 7.36 1.12 2.70
CA SER A 268 6.79 2.32 3.32
C SER A 268 7.66 2.83 4.46
N ALA A 269 7.90 4.15 4.50
CA ALA A 269 8.65 4.78 5.57
C ALA A 269 7.80 4.91 6.82
N ALA A 270 8.38 4.62 7.98
CA ALA A 270 7.75 4.86 9.29
C ALA A 270 8.82 5.28 10.30
N GLY A 271 9.32 6.50 10.18
CA GLY A 271 10.36 7.03 11.07
C GLY A 271 11.69 6.29 10.93
N ASP A 272 12.13 5.66 12.02
CA ASP A 272 13.38 4.89 12.13
C ASP A 272 13.26 3.44 11.61
N VAL A 273 12.06 3.00 11.24
CA VAL A 273 11.81 1.68 10.65
C VAL A 273 11.23 1.80 9.24
N THR A 274 11.26 0.68 8.52
CA THR A 274 10.63 0.53 7.20
C THR A 274 9.63 -0.61 7.24
N LEU A 275 8.46 -0.38 6.67
CA LEU A 275 7.41 -1.39 6.60
C LEU A 275 7.42 -2.03 5.22
N ILE A 276 7.40 -3.36 5.20
CA ILE A 276 7.38 -4.16 3.97
C ILE A 276 6.32 -5.23 4.04
N ASP A 277 5.97 -5.77 2.88
CA ASP A 277 5.28 -7.05 2.76
C ASP A 277 6.00 -7.96 1.77
N VAL A 278 5.83 -9.26 1.97
CA VAL A 278 6.46 -10.28 1.13
C VAL A 278 5.48 -11.39 0.79
N LYS A 279 5.65 -12.01 -0.36
CA LYS A 279 4.69 -12.94 -0.95
C LYS A 279 5.17 -14.39 -0.89
N HIS A 280 4.25 -15.27 -0.53
CA HIS A 280 4.30 -16.68 -0.85
C HIS A 280 3.13 -17.04 -1.79
N THR A 281 3.41 -17.70 -2.91
CA THR A 281 2.37 -18.16 -3.84
C THR A 281 2.00 -19.60 -3.56
N ASP A 282 0.89 -19.83 -2.87
CA ASP A 282 0.39 -21.18 -2.58
C ASP A 282 -0.23 -21.80 -3.86
N PRO A 283 0.33 -22.92 -4.38
CA PRO A 283 -0.21 -23.63 -5.55
C PRO A 283 -1.37 -24.59 -5.22
N SER A 284 -1.85 -24.63 -3.98
CA SER A 284 -2.84 -25.61 -3.52
C SER A 284 -4.23 -25.40 -4.14
N VAL A 285 -4.53 -26.20 -5.16
CA VAL A 285 -5.87 -26.29 -5.77
C VAL A 285 -6.92 -26.75 -4.76
N ALA A 286 -6.60 -27.76 -3.94
CA ALA A 286 -7.50 -28.28 -2.91
C ALA A 286 -7.79 -27.25 -1.82
N GLY A 287 -6.77 -26.51 -1.39
CA GLY A 287 -6.93 -25.40 -0.45
C GLY A 287 -7.87 -24.33 -0.99
N ARG A 288 -7.73 -23.97 -2.27
CA ARG A 288 -8.62 -23.01 -2.93
C ARG A 288 -10.06 -23.51 -3.06
N ALA A 289 -10.27 -24.82 -3.28
CA ALA A 289 -11.60 -25.41 -3.30
C ALA A 289 -12.30 -25.32 -1.94
N ILE A 290 -11.59 -25.57 -0.84
CA ILE A 290 -12.11 -25.42 0.53
C ILE A 290 -12.54 -23.97 0.79
N VAL A 291 -11.72 -22.99 0.39
CA VAL A 291 -12.06 -21.57 0.53
C VAL A 291 -13.34 -21.20 -0.20
N GLU A 292 -13.54 -21.69 -1.44
CA GLU A 292 -14.77 -21.41 -2.18
C GLU A 292 -15.99 -22.11 -1.55
N LEU A 293 -15.83 -23.29 -0.94
CA LEU A 293 -16.90 -23.95 -0.17
C LEU A 293 -17.27 -23.14 1.08
N ASP A 294 -16.29 -22.76 1.89
CA ASP A 294 -16.49 -21.92 3.09
C ASP A 294 -17.18 -20.60 2.74
N ARG A 295 -16.79 -20.00 1.62
CA ARG A 295 -17.40 -18.78 1.09
C ARG A 295 -18.88 -18.97 0.74
N LEU A 296 -19.25 -20.10 0.14
CA LEU A 296 -20.66 -20.41 -0.16
C LEU A 296 -21.47 -20.57 1.13
N VAL A 297 -20.90 -21.19 2.16
CA VAL A 297 -21.53 -21.34 3.48
C VAL A 297 -21.74 -19.98 4.14
N LEU A 298 -20.72 -19.12 4.19
CA LEU A 298 -20.81 -17.77 4.75
C LEU A 298 -21.85 -16.91 4.04
N ARG A 299 -21.92 -16.99 2.70
CA ARG A 299 -22.95 -16.29 1.91
C ARG A 299 -24.36 -16.74 2.24
N ARG A 300 -24.57 -18.05 2.43
CA ARG A 300 -25.88 -18.59 2.84
C ARG A 300 -26.26 -18.12 4.25
N ALA A 301 -25.31 -18.12 5.18
CA ALA A 301 -25.52 -17.65 6.54
C ALA A 301 -25.92 -16.16 6.57
N ARG A 302 -25.21 -15.29 5.84
CA ARG A 302 -25.55 -13.85 5.76
C ARG A 302 -26.96 -13.60 5.23
N ARG A 303 -27.33 -14.29 4.14
CA ARG A 303 -28.70 -14.23 3.57
C ARG A 303 -29.77 -14.70 4.54
N ALA A 304 -29.50 -15.71 5.36
CA ALA A 304 -30.45 -16.21 6.36
C ALA A 304 -30.70 -15.22 7.51
N VAL A 305 -29.76 -14.30 7.76
CA VAL A 305 -29.83 -13.30 8.84
C VAL A 305 -30.25 -11.90 8.31
N GLY A 306 -30.53 -11.77 7.00
CA GLY A 306 -30.97 -10.51 6.40
C GLY A 306 -29.87 -9.45 6.23
N LEU A 307 -28.60 -9.89 6.16
CA LEU A 307 -27.41 -9.05 5.92
C LEU A 307 -26.81 -9.28 4.53
#